data_AF-A0AAU4AQX9-F1
#
_entry.id   AF-A0AAU4AQX9-F1
#
_cell.length_a   1.000
_cell.length_b   1.000
_cell.length_c   1.000
_cell.angle_alpha   90.00
_cell.angle_beta   90.00
_cell.angle_gamma   90.00
#
_symmetry.space_group_name_H-M   'P 1'
#
loop_
_entity.id
_entity.type
_entity.pdbx_description
1 polymer ?
#
loop_
_entity_poly.entity_id
_entity_poly.type
_entity_poly.pdbx_seq_one_letter_code
_entity_poly.pdbx_strand_id
1 'polypeptide(L)'
;MTDPYGLAHEWLRSAYDVPVRLQRAPIAETPQAWVFSTALEPAAAGAHRQAAPAPLLTSLLCVPKNGMPPFHPATDDPWGDLADFERDPRPRDPAEQARRTNARGAVLAAHATVGGAPATALPWQSAHESPTWWDDFLLRYFPTAEVGPCPDWETVISAVGELGPGTAGVVWIRRELHGAEATGHLLYAHNKDGQVALLDPQARRLARLETENVREIVLARIPPGSTRDAQGTREARDVREAREAPPSAARAARGVTDLAAAVRAAEAWLEYVHGDQVVLVEPSPADETARGWLFACNTRAFLADGNPQHAMLDAALVVPKDGSAPFGLPNSDPWDWFDRWDQGAQPGTDGFPLPPEPGPAAWFAPTMSPLGAVLSVTDYTDWQTLVAGLTEMPVGSRSVVWVRRNDRRGRESVGLLCVAAQTENGLVLIDTARDAPVELETDGVRSLHLVQYR
;
A
#
# COMPACT_ATOMS: atom_id res chain seq x y z
N MET A 1 -19.33 37.95 -11.03
CA MET A 1 -18.18 37.01 -11.01
C MET A 1 -17.72 36.93 -9.57
N THR A 2 -17.73 35.74 -8.99
CA THR A 2 -17.17 35.48 -7.65
C THR A 2 -15.67 35.74 -7.69
N ASP A 3 -15.13 36.47 -6.72
CA ASP A 3 -13.69 36.69 -6.58
C ASP A 3 -13.02 35.37 -6.16
N PRO A 4 -12.22 34.72 -7.03
CA PRO A 4 -11.63 33.41 -6.71
C PRO A 4 -10.62 33.50 -5.56
N TYR A 5 -9.96 34.65 -5.39
CA TYR A 5 -9.06 34.87 -4.27
C TYR A 5 -9.82 34.91 -2.94
N GLY A 6 -10.95 35.63 -2.91
CA GLY A 6 -11.84 35.67 -1.74
C GLY A 6 -12.33 34.28 -1.34
N LEU A 7 -12.77 33.47 -2.31
CA LEU A 7 -13.25 32.10 -2.06
C LEU A 7 -12.13 31.19 -1.53
N ALA A 8 -10.94 31.24 -2.15
CA ALA A 8 -9.77 30.50 -1.69
C ALA A 8 -9.38 30.88 -0.25
N HIS A 9 -9.33 32.17 0.04
CA HIS A 9 -8.94 32.67 1.34
C HIS A 9 -9.95 32.29 2.44
N GLU A 10 -11.25 32.34 2.15
CA GLU A 10 -12.31 31.90 3.07
C GLU A 10 -12.21 30.39 3.33
N TRP A 11 -12.01 29.59 2.28
CA TRP A 11 -11.87 28.15 2.40
C TRP A 11 -10.66 27.76 3.26
N LEU A 12 -9.49 28.38 3.03
CA LEU A 12 -8.28 28.12 3.81
C LEU A 12 -8.48 28.40 5.30
N ARG A 13 -9.17 29.50 5.65
CA ARG A 13 -9.50 29.84 7.05
C ARG A 13 -10.46 28.86 7.72
N SER A 14 -11.27 28.16 6.93
CA SER A 14 -12.20 27.14 7.42
C SER A 14 -11.53 25.77 7.52
N ALA A 15 -10.65 25.44 6.57
CA ALA A 15 -9.99 24.14 6.48
C ALA A 15 -8.79 23.97 7.43
N TYR A 16 -8.10 25.06 7.76
CA TYR A 16 -6.88 25.04 8.57
C TYR A 16 -7.06 25.77 9.90
N ASP A 17 -6.56 25.14 10.97
CA ASP A 17 -6.46 25.76 12.30
C ASP A 17 -5.24 26.67 12.45
N VAL A 18 -4.37 26.72 11.42
CA VAL A 18 -3.15 27.53 11.36
C VAL A 18 -3.26 28.58 10.25
N PRO A 19 -2.63 29.76 10.39
CA PRO A 19 -2.66 30.77 9.33
C PRO A 19 -1.92 30.30 8.08
N VAL A 20 -2.64 30.26 6.95
CA VAL A 20 -2.12 29.94 5.64
C VAL A 20 -2.10 31.20 4.78
N ARG A 21 -0.93 31.54 4.26
CA ARG A 21 -0.74 32.58 3.26
C ARG A 21 -1.17 32.09 1.89
N LEU A 22 -1.96 32.89 1.20
CA LEU A 22 -2.38 32.67 -0.19
C LEU A 22 -1.68 33.69 -1.10
N GLN A 23 -1.09 33.25 -2.20
CA GLN A 23 -0.59 34.17 -3.22
C GLN A 23 -1.75 34.85 -3.93
N ARG A 24 -1.70 36.19 -4.10
CA ARG A 24 -2.84 36.96 -4.63
C ARG A 24 -3.13 36.68 -6.11
N ALA A 25 -2.09 36.49 -6.91
CA ALA A 25 -2.24 36.11 -8.30
C ALA A 25 -2.28 34.57 -8.41
N PRO A 26 -3.20 33.99 -9.20
CA PRO A 26 -3.15 32.57 -9.50
C PRO A 26 -1.84 32.27 -10.25
N ILE A 27 -1.24 31.12 -9.94
CA ILE A 27 -0.03 30.64 -10.60
C ILE A 27 -0.36 29.90 -11.90
N ALA A 28 -1.59 29.41 -12.03
CA ALA A 28 -2.12 28.83 -13.26
C ALA A 28 -3.62 29.09 -13.34
N GLU A 29 -4.14 29.13 -14.57
CA GLU A 29 -5.57 29.21 -14.85
C GLU A 29 -5.89 28.20 -15.95
N THR A 30 -6.90 27.38 -15.70
CA THR A 30 -7.42 26.38 -16.63
C THR A 30 -8.84 26.76 -17.05
N PRO A 31 -9.44 26.08 -18.04
CA PRO A 31 -10.84 26.31 -18.40
C PRO A 31 -11.81 26.14 -17.22
N GLN A 32 -11.58 25.20 -16.30
CA GLN A 32 -12.48 24.93 -15.16
C GLN A 32 -12.00 25.47 -13.81
N ALA A 33 -10.77 25.96 -13.67
CA ALA A 33 -10.26 26.38 -12.36
C ALA A 33 -9.23 27.51 -12.38
N TRP A 34 -9.06 28.14 -11.23
CA TRP A 34 -7.88 28.94 -10.89
C TRP A 34 -7.02 28.18 -9.89
N VAL A 35 -5.71 28.21 -10.05
CA VAL A 35 -4.77 27.52 -9.17
C VAL A 35 -3.92 28.56 -8.45
N PHE A 36 -3.91 28.48 -7.12
CA PHE A 36 -3.13 29.37 -6.26
C PHE A 36 -2.05 28.59 -5.51
N SER A 37 -0.93 29.25 -5.25
CA SER A 37 0.09 28.78 -4.31
C SER A 37 -0.28 29.21 -2.89
N THR A 38 -0.08 28.31 -1.94
CA THR A 38 -0.32 28.50 -0.51
C THR A 38 0.90 28.08 0.30
N ALA A 39 1.21 28.81 1.36
CA ALA A 39 2.28 28.49 2.29
C ALA A 39 1.86 28.79 3.73
N LEU A 40 2.47 28.18 4.73
CA LEU A 40 2.20 28.55 6.11
C LEU A 40 2.75 29.95 6.41
N GLU A 41 2.00 30.76 7.15
CA GLU A 41 2.57 31.97 7.69
C GLU A 41 3.66 31.61 8.70
N PRO A 42 4.84 32.26 8.64
CA PRO A 42 5.86 32.02 9.64
C PRO A 42 5.32 32.37 11.03
N ALA A 43 5.59 31.53 12.03
CA ALA A 43 5.38 31.92 13.42
C ALA A 43 6.14 33.22 13.68
N ALA A 44 5.53 34.20 14.35
CA ALA A 44 6.11 35.52 14.57
C ALA A 44 7.50 35.40 15.23
N ALA A 45 8.56 35.47 14.43
CA ALA A 45 9.92 35.50 14.92
C ALA A 45 10.13 36.83 15.65
N GLY A 46 10.65 36.78 16.88
CA GLY A 46 10.91 37.97 17.68
C GLY A 46 11.66 39.04 16.88
N ALA A 47 11.01 40.20 16.71
CA ALA A 47 11.43 41.52 16.23
C ALA A 47 12.48 41.72 15.10
N HIS A 48 13.32 40.76 14.70
CA HIS A 48 14.46 41.04 13.80
C HIS A 48 14.84 39.97 12.76
N ARG A 49 13.99 38.98 12.48
CA ARG A 49 14.10 38.18 11.23
C ARG A 49 12.72 37.97 10.63
N GLN A 50 12.51 38.42 9.39
CA GLN A 50 11.44 37.85 8.56
C GLN A 50 11.79 36.37 8.36
N ALA A 51 11.08 35.48 9.05
CA ALA A 51 11.19 34.06 8.80
C ALA A 51 10.62 33.77 7.40
N ALA A 52 11.31 32.92 6.63
CA ALA A 52 10.79 32.46 5.35
C ALA A 52 9.48 31.69 5.58
N PRO A 53 8.52 31.71 4.63
CA PRO A 53 7.31 30.89 4.73
C PRO A 53 7.69 29.42 4.90
N ALA A 54 7.03 28.72 5.82
CA ALA A 54 7.21 27.28 5.93
C ALA A 54 6.36 26.60 4.84
N PRO A 55 6.93 25.65 4.07
CA PRO A 55 6.23 25.01 2.97
C PRO A 55 5.14 24.06 3.48
N LEU A 56 4.00 24.03 2.80
CA LEU A 56 2.96 23.00 2.97
C LEU A 56 3.27 21.81 2.06
N LEU A 57 2.93 20.58 2.46
CA LEU A 57 2.90 19.48 1.49
C LEU A 57 1.84 19.78 0.41
N THR A 58 0.67 20.25 0.84
CA THR A 58 -0.46 20.65 0.01
C THR A 58 -0.39 22.12 -0.42
N SER A 59 0.75 22.56 -0.98
CA SER A 59 1.01 23.97 -1.33
C SER A 59 0.21 24.51 -2.54
N LEU A 60 -0.59 23.68 -3.23
CA LEU A 60 -1.50 24.15 -4.29
C LEU A 60 -2.96 24.13 -3.84
N LEU A 61 -3.70 25.15 -4.19
CA LEU A 61 -5.14 25.24 -4.00
C LEU A 61 -5.85 25.45 -5.35
N CYS A 62 -6.71 24.52 -5.72
CA CYS A 62 -7.59 24.61 -6.87
C CYS A 62 -8.91 25.26 -6.47
N VAL A 63 -9.34 26.27 -7.23
CA VAL A 63 -10.60 26.98 -7.07
C VAL A 63 -11.46 26.77 -8.32
N PRO A 64 -12.50 25.93 -8.26
CA PRO A 64 -13.38 25.68 -9.39
C PRO A 64 -14.17 26.91 -9.84
N LYS A 65 -14.23 27.14 -11.16
CA LYS A 65 -15.01 28.20 -11.82
C LYS A 65 -16.51 27.96 -11.77
N ASN A 66 -16.93 26.71 -11.60
CA ASN A 66 -18.33 26.29 -11.52
C ASN A 66 -18.94 26.49 -10.11
N GLY A 67 -18.20 27.07 -9.16
CA GLY A 67 -18.68 27.37 -7.81
C GLY A 67 -18.62 26.19 -6.83
N MET A 68 -18.01 25.08 -7.20
CA MET A 68 -17.73 23.98 -6.26
C MET A 68 -16.69 24.39 -5.20
N PRO A 69 -16.65 23.72 -4.04
CA PRO A 69 -15.67 24.00 -3.01
C PRO A 69 -14.23 23.89 -3.53
N PRO A 70 -13.31 24.79 -3.09
CA PRO A 70 -11.88 24.62 -3.33
C PRO A 70 -11.33 23.29 -2.79
N PHE A 71 -10.26 22.81 -3.40
CA PHE A 71 -9.58 21.58 -2.99
C PHE A 71 -8.08 21.63 -3.28
N HIS A 72 -7.28 20.85 -2.54
CA HIS A 72 -5.88 20.65 -2.86
C HIS A 72 -5.73 19.57 -3.94
N PRO A 73 -4.99 19.80 -5.04
CA PRO A 73 -4.65 18.73 -5.96
C PRO A 73 -3.82 17.63 -5.28
N ALA A 74 -3.79 16.45 -5.88
CA ALA A 74 -2.99 15.33 -5.41
C ALA A 74 -1.50 15.71 -5.30
N THR A 75 -0.84 15.32 -4.20
CA THR A 75 0.57 15.66 -3.97
C THR A 75 1.55 14.87 -4.85
N ASP A 76 1.17 13.68 -5.33
CA ASP A 76 1.99 12.85 -6.22
C ASP A 76 1.91 13.28 -7.70
N ASP A 77 0.76 13.80 -8.14
CA ASP A 77 0.52 14.29 -9.51
C ASP A 77 -0.50 15.44 -9.54
N PRO A 78 -0.13 16.65 -9.12
CA PRO A 78 -1.07 17.76 -9.03
C PRO A 78 -1.68 18.15 -10.38
N TRP A 79 -0.89 18.05 -11.45
CA TRP A 79 -1.32 18.46 -12.79
C TRP A 79 -2.10 17.37 -13.51
N GLY A 80 -1.75 16.10 -13.31
CA GLY A 80 -2.58 14.98 -13.72
C GLY A 80 -3.95 15.02 -13.04
N ASP A 81 -3.98 15.25 -11.72
CA ASP A 81 -5.23 15.38 -10.96
C ASP A 81 -6.08 16.59 -11.39
N LEU A 82 -5.43 17.71 -11.76
CA LEU A 82 -6.13 18.85 -12.34
C LEU A 82 -6.64 18.55 -13.75
N ALA A 83 -5.87 17.87 -14.60
CA ALA A 83 -6.32 17.46 -15.92
C ALA A 83 -7.50 16.48 -15.86
N ASP A 84 -7.53 15.59 -14.86
CA ASP A 84 -8.66 14.71 -14.58
C ASP A 84 -9.91 15.51 -14.20
N PHE A 85 -9.75 16.52 -13.35
CA PHE A 85 -10.84 17.45 -13.01
C PHE A 85 -11.37 18.21 -14.22
N GLU A 86 -10.48 18.69 -15.10
CA GLU A 86 -10.89 19.40 -16.32
C GLU A 86 -11.74 18.53 -17.24
N ARG A 87 -11.43 17.23 -17.32
CA ARG A 87 -12.21 16.27 -18.12
C ARG A 87 -13.55 15.94 -17.47
N ASP A 88 -13.63 15.95 -16.15
CA ASP A 88 -14.82 15.58 -15.38
C ASP A 88 -15.00 16.45 -14.12
N PRO A 89 -15.53 17.67 -14.25
CA PRO A 89 -15.58 18.65 -13.17
C PRO A 89 -16.73 18.37 -12.20
N ARG A 90 -16.62 17.28 -11.44
CA ARG A 90 -17.57 16.86 -10.40
C ARG A 90 -17.03 17.15 -8.98
N PRO A 91 -17.93 17.22 -7.98
CA PRO A 91 -17.51 17.31 -6.58
C PRO A 91 -16.61 16.13 -6.20
N ARG A 92 -15.52 16.41 -5.48
CA ARG A 92 -14.59 15.38 -5.00
C ARG A 92 -15.18 14.67 -3.77
N ASP A 93 -15.05 13.36 -3.72
CA ASP A 93 -15.35 12.60 -2.51
C ASP A 93 -14.36 12.97 -1.39
N PRO A 94 -14.82 13.35 -0.19
CA PRO A 94 -13.92 13.78 0.89
C PRO A 94 -12.90 12.72 1.32
N ALA A 95 -13.29 11.43 1.33
CA ALA A 95 -12.40 10.35 1.75
C ALA A 95 -11.32 10.07 0.69
N GLU A 96 -11.69 10.14 -0.59
CA GLU A 96 -10.74 10.06 -1.70
C GLU A 96 -9.80 11.27 -1.73
N GLN A 97 -10.34 12.47 -1.50
CA GLN A 97 -9.57 13.70 -1.41
C GLN A 97 -8.53 13.64 -0.28
N ALA A 98 -8.93 13.14 0.89
CA ALA A 98 -8.02 12.95 2.02
C ALA A 98 -6.93 11.90 1.75
N ARG A 99 -7.13 10.96 0.81
CA ARG A 99 -6.07 10.03 0.36
C ARG A 99 -5.10 10.70 -0.62
N ARG A 100 -5.62 11.49 -1.56
CA ARG A 100 -4.85 12.23 -2.58
C ARG A 100 -3.86 13.24 -1.98
N THR A 101 -4.05 13.66 -0.74
CA THR A 101 -3.17 14.64 -0.07
C THR A 101 -2.32 14.03 1.04
N ASN A 102 -2.35 12.71 1.24
CA ASN A 102 -1.77 12.06 2.41
C ASN A 102 -0.41 11.38 2.17
N ALA A 103 0.52 12.09 1.54
CA ALA A 103 1.87 11.57 1.29
C ALA A 103 2.54 11.11 2.60
N ARG A 104 2.30 11.84 3.70
CA ARG A 104 2.86 11.56 5.02
C ARG A 104 2.38 10.23 5.60
N GLY A 105 1.06 10.02 5.66
CA GLY A 105 0.49 8.77 6.14
C GLY A 105 0.90 7.58 5.26
N ALA A 106 0.99 7.80 3.95
CA ALA A 106 1.41 6.78 3.00
C ALA A 106 2.87 6.35 3.19
N VAL A 107 3.79 7.29 3.41
CA VAL A 107 5.21 6.96 3.71
C VAL A 107 5.37 6.24 5.04
N LEU A 108 4.61 6.63 6.09
CA LEU A 108 4.64 5.90 7.36
C LEU A 108 4.14 4.46 7.19
N ALA A 109 3.05 4.28 6.44
CA ALA A 109 2.53 2.95 6.16
C ALA A 109 3.57 2.10 5.41
N ALA A 110 4.21 2.66 4.37
CA ALA A 110 5.28 1.96 3.65
C ALA A 110 6.47 1.62 4.55
N HIS A 111 6.90 2.54 5.41
CA HIS A 111 8.00 2.28 6.34
C HIS A 111 7.69 1.12 7.29
N ALA A 112 6.49 1.11 7.88
CA ALA A 112 6.05 0.03 8.75
C ALA A 112 5.96 -1.30 7.99
N THR A 113 5.35 -1.32 6.80
CA THR A 113 5.19 -2.54 5.99
C THR A 113 6.54 -3.09 5.54
N VAL A 114 7.48 -2.25 5.12
CA VAL A 114 8.85 -2.67 4.79
C VAL A 114 9.58 -3.21 6.01
N GLY A 115 9.29 -2.66 7.20
CA GLY A 115 9.73 -3.20 8.49
C GLY A 115 9.02 -4.47 8.95
N GLY A 116 8.03 -4.97 8.21
CA GLY A 116 7.25 -6.17 8.52
C GLY A 116 6.07 -5.95 9.48
N ALA A 117 5.60 -4.71 9.63
CA ALA A 117 4.42 -4.37 10.42
C ALA A 117 3.28 -3.84 9.52
N PRO A 118 2.04 -4.35 9.65
CA PRO A 118 0.92 -3.89 8.85
C PRO A 118 0.58 -2.45 9.26
N ALA A 119 0.42 -1.58 8.28
CA ALA A 119 0.00 -0.21 8.54
C ALA A 119 -0.89 0.31 7.42
N THR A 120 -1.90 1.07 7.79
CA THR A 120 -2.74 1.82 6.86
C THR A 120 -2.59 3.31 7.13
N ALA A 121 -2.47 4.08 6.07
CA ALA A 121 -2.42 5.53 6.15
C ALA A 121 -3.77 6.07 6.68
N LEU A 122 -3.77 6.64 7.89
CA LEU A 122 -4.93 7.35 8.41
C LEU A 122 -5.21 8.60 7.57
N PRO A 123 -6.47 9.03 7.38
CA PRO A 123 -6.81 10.19 6.57
C PRO A 123 -5.99 11.44 6.94
N TRP A 124 -5.65 12.24 5.94
CA TRP A 124 -5.02 13.53 6.16
C TRP A 124 -5.91 14.44 7.03
N GLN A 125 -5.28 15.24 7.88
CA GLN A 125 -5.93 16.24 8.72
C GLN A 125 -5.13 17.54 8.62
N SER A 126 -5.77 18.69 8.68
CA SER A 126 -5.08 19.98 8.59
C SER A 126 -4.05 20.21 9.70
N ALA A 127 -4.27 19.63 10.88
CA ALA A 127 -3.29 19.61 11.98
C ALA A 127 -1.96 18.91 11.63
N HIS A 128 -1.91 18.20 10.49
CA HIS A 128 -0.68 17.60 9.97
C HIS A 128 0.25 18.62 9.32
N GLU A 129 -0.29 19.79 8.96
CA GLU A 129 0.44 20.92 8.38
C GLU A 129 0.69 21.96 9.47
N SER A 130 1.92 22.00 9.98
CA SER A 130 2.41 22.98 10.96
C SER A 130 3.73 23.57 10.45
N PRO A 131 4.19 24.75 10.93
CA PRO A 131 5.44 25.34 10.44
C PRO A 131 6.68 24.45 10.65
N THR A 132 6.59 23.49 11.57
CA THR A 132 7.62 22.51 11.95
C THR A 132 7.26 21.09 11.52
N TRP A 133 6.28 20.89 10.63
CA TRP A 133 5.71 19.56 10.36
C TRP A 133 6.75 18.53 9.94
N TRP A 134 7.75 18.94 9.16
CA TRP A 134 8.82 18.05 8.69
C TRP A 134 9.69 17.59 9.85
N ASP A 135 10.13 18.53 10.69
CA ASP A 135 10.97 18.24 11.85
C ASP A 135 10.19 17.41 12.88
N ASP A 136 8.94 17.76 13.17
CA ASP A 136 8.07 17.03 14.10
C ASP A 136 7.78 15.61 13.59
N PHE A 137 7.60 15.45 12.28
CA PHE A 137 7.38 14.18 11.62
C PHE A 137 8.59 13.26 11.75
N LEU A 138 9.78 13.77 11.44
CA LEU A 138 11.02 13.02 11.57
C LEU A 138 11.33 12.72 13.03
N LEU A 139 11.22 13.68 13.93
CA LEU A 139 11.47 13.47 15.37
C LEU A 139 10.57 12.37 15.94
N ARG A 140 9.32 12.32 15.49
CA ARG A 140 8.33 11.35 16.00
C ARG A 140 8.49 9.95 15.42
N TYR A 141 8.75 9.84 14.12
CA TYR A 141 8.69 8.55 13.43
C TYR A 141 10.05 8.05 12.92
N PHE A 142 11.03 8.93 12.80
CA PHE A 142 12.36 8.65 12.27
C PHE A 142 13.45 9.36 13.09
N PRO A 143 13.51 9.15 14.43
CA PRO A 143 14.35 9.95 15.32
C PRO A 143 15.85 9.83 15.06
N THR A 144 16.28 8.79 14.34
CA THR A 144 17.67 8.54 13.96
C THR A 144 17.99 9.03 12.54
N ALA A 145 17.07 9.72 11.87
CA ALA A 145 17.27 10.12 10.50
C ALA A 145 18.33 11.23 10.39
N GLU A 146 19.26 11.07 9.46
CA GLU A 146 20.19 12.08 9.03
C GLU A 146 19.57 12.86 7.86
N VAL A 147 19.33 14.16 8.05
CA VAL A 147 18.64 15.00 7.07
C VAL A 147 19.65 15.82 6.28
N GLY A 148 19.53 15.81 4.95
CA GLY A 148 20.35 16.64 4.09
C GLY A 148 19.70 16.93 2.74
N PRO A 149 20.02 18.09 2.11
CA PRO A 149 19.61 18.35 0.75
C PRO A 149 20.34 17.40 -0.22
N CYS A 150 19.63 16.97 -1.25
CA CYS A 150 20.17 16.21 -2.37
C CYS A 150 20.02 17.03 -3.66
N PRO A 151 21.10 17.27 -4.42
CA PRO A 151 21.01 18.03 -5.67
C PRO A 151 20.28 17.28 -6.78
N ASP A 152 20.28 15.94 -6.73
CA ASP A 152 19.69 15.07 -7.75
C ASP A 152 19.33 13.67 -7.18
N TRP A 153 18.67 12.86 -8.00
CA TRP A 153 18.27 11.49 -7.67
C TRP A 153 19.45 10.53 -7.51
N GLU A 154 20.54 10.75 -8.25
CA GLU A 154 21.76 9.95 -8.11
C GLU A 154 22.36 10.12 -6.71
N THR A 155 22.32 11.34 -6.16
CA THR A 155 22.75 11.61 -4.79
C THR A 155 21.84 10.90 -3.77
N VAL A 156 20.53 10.87 -4.00
CA VAL A 156 19.59 10.12 -3.14
C VAL A 156 19.92 8.62 -3.17
N ILE A 157 20.07 8.04 -4.36
CA ILE A 157 20.37 6.61 -4.56
C ILE A 157 21.71 6.27 -3.92
N SER A 158 22.75 7.06 -4.17
CA SER A 158 24.07 6.89 -3.59
C SER A 158 24.04 6.98 -2.06
N ALA A 159 23.38 7.99 -1.49
CA ALA A 159 23.30 8.19 -0.05
C ALA A 159 22.58 7.05 0.68
N VAL A 160 21.50 6.50 0.09
CA VAL A 160 20.77 5.35 0.63
C VAL A 160 21.55 4.04 0.39
N GLY A 161 22.31 3.96 -0.70
CA GLY A 161 23.20 2.85 -1.02
C GLY A 161 24.39 2.71 -0.06
N GLU A 162 24.98 3.83 0.33
CA GLU A 162 26.27 3.95 1.03
C GLU A 162 26.34 3.14 2.34
N LEU A 163 25.28 3.17 3.15
CA LEU A 163 25.24 2.49 4.45
C LEU A 163 24.88 1.00 4.35
N GLY A 164 24.62 0.49 3.15
CA GLY A 164 24.37 -0.92 2.87
C GLY A 164 22.92 -1.37 3.12
N PRO A 165 22.66 -2.69 2.99
CA PRO A 165 21.33 -3.28 3.12
C PRO A 165 20.63 -2.91 4.43
N GLY A 166 19.33 -2.63 4.34
CA GLY A 166 18.52 -2.20 5.48
C GLY A 166 18.49 -0.69 5.70
N THR A 167 19.28 0.08 4.96
CA THR A 167 19.15 1.55 4.94
C THR A 167 17.80 1.93 4.35
N ALA A 168 17.13 2.91 4.95
CA ALA A 168 15.89 3.47 4.44
C ALA A 168 16.02 4.99 4.27
N GLY A 169 15.02 5.61 3.66
CA GLY A 169 14.94 7.06 3.59
C GLY A 169 13.54 7.57 3.37
N VAL A 170 13.25 8.76 3.88
CA VAL A 170 12.12 9.56 3.44
C VAL A 170 12.64 10.68 2.56
N VAL A 171 12.16 10.74 1.32
CA VAL A 171 12.56 11.78 0.38
C VAL A 171 11.42 12.77 0.25
N TRP A 172 11.71 14.04 0.54
CA TRP A 172 10.78 15.15 0.33
C TRP A 172 11.16 15.91 -0.93
N ILE A 173 10.27 15.84 -1.93
CA ILE A 173 10.37 16.62 -3.16
C ILE A 173 9.61 17.92 -2.96
N ARG A 174 10.25 19.05 -3.25
CA ARG A 174 9.62 20.37 -3.31
C ARG A 174 9.60 20.83 -4.75
N ARG A 175 8.42 21.18 -5.26
CA ARG A 175 8.22 21.63 -6.63
C ARG A 175 8.06 23.14 -6.69
N GLU A 176 8.50 23.75 -7.78
CA GLU A 176 8.28 25.16 -8.07
C GLU A 176 7.63 25.33 -9.43
N LEU A 177 6.66 26.24 -9.52
CA LEU A 177 6.10 26.68 -10.78
C LEU A 177 6.09 28.20 -10.82
N HIS A 178 6.62 28.77 -11.91
CA HIS A 178 6.65 30.21 -12.15
C HIS A 178 7.21 31.04 -10.96
N GLY A 179 8.23 30.53 -10.28
CA GLY A 179 8.86 31.20 -9.14
C GLY A 179 8.12 31.04 -7.81
N ALA A 180 7.03 30.28 -7.76
CA ALA A 180 6.24 29.98 -6.57
C ALA A 180 6.32 28.50 -6.22
N GLU A 181 6.46 28.17 -4.94
CA GLU A 181 6.38 26.78 -4.48
C GLU A 181 5.00 26.21 -4.79
N ALA A 182 4.99 25.07 -5.49
CA ALA A 182 3.78 24.46 -6.01
C ALA A 182 3.30 23.38 -5.04
N THR A 183 3.99 22.24 -4.92
CA THR A 183 3.62 21.18 -3.97
C THR A 183 4.85 20.55 -3.33
N GLY A 184 4.64 19.91 -2.18
CA GLY A 184 5.52 18.88 -1.67
C GLY A 184 5.01 17.47 -2.01
N HIS A 185 5.90 16.50 -2.15
CA HIS A 185 5.58 15.07 -2.15
C HIS A 185 6.57 14.29 -1.30
N LEU A 186 6.14 13.18 -0.72
CA LEU A 186 6.99 12.30 0.06
C LEU A 186 7.10 10.94 -0.62
N LEU A 187 8.34 10.49 -0.82
CA LEU A 187 8.67 9.17 -1.31
C LEU A 187 9.40 8.38 -0.23
N TYR A 188 9.39 7.05 -0.38
CA TYR A 188 10.13 6.16 0.50
C TYR A 188 11.26 5.49 -0.27
N ALA A 189 12.48 5.55 0.28
CA ALA A 189 13.65 4.87 -0.25
C ALA A 189 13.99 3.66 0.62
N HIS A 190 14.40 2.55 0.02
CA HIS A 190 14.87 1.38 0.75
C HIS A 190 15.98 0.67 0.02
N ASN A 191 17.07 0.39 0.72
CA ASN A 191 18.17 -0.45 0.25
C ASN A 191 17.90 -1.90 0.66
N LYS A 192 17.49 -2.73 -0.30
CA LYS A 192 17.34 -4.17 -0.12
C LYS A 192 18.47 -4.88 -0.85
N ASP A 193 19.32 -5.58 -0.09
CA ASP A 193 20.42 -6.38 -0.62
C ASP A 193 21.37 -5.63 -1.57
N GLY A 194 21.58 -4.32 -1.33
CA GLY A 194 22.45 -3.46 -2.13
C GLY A 194 21.75 -2.76 -3.29
N GLN A 195 20.45 -3.02 -3.52
CA GLN A 195 19.64 -2.33 -4.51
C GLN A 195 18.72 -1.31 -3.83
N VAL A 196 18.77 -0.06 -4.31
CA VAL A 196 17.92 1.01 -3.79
C VAL A 196 16.63 1.08 -4.60
N ALA A 197 15.51 0.81 -3.95
CA ALA A 197 14.18 1.02 -4.49
C ALA A 197 13.63 2.37 -3.98
N LEU A 198 13.07 3.16 -4.90
CA LEU A 198 12.33 4.38 -4.60
C LEU A 198 10.85 4.11 -4.87
N LEU A 199 10.04 4.23 -3.83
CA LEU A 199 8.62 3.94 -3.82
C LEU A 199 7.83 5.24 -3.69
N ASP A 200 6.70 5.30 -4.38
CA ASP A 200 5.64 6.28 -4.15
C ASP A 200 4.48 5.57 -3.46
N PRO A 201 4.42 5.60 -2.11
CA PRO A 201 3.41 4.87 -1.36
C PRO A 201 2.00 5.44 -1.56
N GLN A 202 1.89 6.72 -1.88
CA GLN A 202 0.61 7.37 -2.12
C GLN A 202 0.00 6.88 -3.43
N ALA A 203 0.79 6.83 -4.50
CA ALA A 203 0.38 6.32 -5.79
C ALA A 203 0.48 4.78 -5.91
N ARG A 204 1.01 4.10 -4.88
CA ARG A 204 1.21 2.64 -4.80
C ARG A 204 2.00 2.09 -5.99
N ARG A 205 3.09 2.76 -6.36
CA ARG A 205 3.95 2.41 -7.50
C ARG A 205 5.42 2.72 -7.19
N LEU A 206 6.30 2.37 -8.12
CA LEU A 206 7.67 2.92 -8.14
C LEU A 206 7.62 4.44 -8.31
N ALA A 207 8.52 5.13 -7.63
CA ALA A 207 8.59 6.58 -7.69
C ALA A 207 8.94 7.07 -9.10
N ARG A 208 8.31 8.18 -9.50
CA ARG A 208 8.74 8.95 -10.67
C ARG A 208 9.88 9.88 -10.24
N LEU A 209 11.04 9.72 -10.88
CA LEU A 209 12.22 10.53 -10.59
C LEU A 209 12.15 11.84 -11.38
N GLU A 210 11.48 12.82 -10.79
CA GLU A 210 11.22 14.10 -11.44
C GLU A 210 12.49 14.95 -11.54
N THR A 211 12.80 15.44 -12.73
CA THR A 211 13.97 16.30 -12.98
C THR A 211 13.60 17.73 -13.38
N GLU A 212 12.33 17.96 -13.72
CA GLU A 212 11.83 19.27 -14.14
C GLU A 212 11.00 19.89 -13.03
N ASN A 213 11.09 21.23 -12.88
CA ASN A 213 10.32 21.98 -11.90
C ASN A 213 10.53 21.52 -10.43
N VAL A 214 11.62 20.80 -10.15
CA VAL A 214 12.03 20.44 -8.80
C VAL A 214 12.88 21.58 -8.24
N ARG A 215 12.37 22.17 -7.15
CA ARG A 215 13.05 23.22 -6.41
C ARG A 215 14.12 22.64 -5.49
N GLU A 216 13.80 21.55 -4.82
CA GLU A 216 14.66 20.94 -3.82
C GLU A 216 14.26 19.48 -3.60
N ILE A 217 15.25 18.62 -3.38
CA ILE A 217 15.07 17.27 -2.88
C ILE A 217 15.75 17.23 -1.51
N VAL A 218 15.02 16.81 -0.48
CA VAL A 218 15.56 16.61 0.88
C VAL A 218 15.47 15.14 1.21
N LEU A 219 16.57 14.53 1.63
CA LEU A 219 16.60 13.15 2.10
C LEU A 219 16.74 13.13 3.62
N ALA A 220 15.81 12.47 4.29
CA ALA A 220 15.98 11.98 5.64
C ALA A 220 16.43 10.51 5.57
N ARG A 221 17.75 10.28 5.65
CA ARG A 221 18.37 8.96 5.55
C ARG A 221 18.30 8.26 6.90
N ILE A 222 17.80 7.03 6.90
CA ILE A 222 17.57 6.22 8.10
C ILE A 222 18.60 5.07 8.10
N PRO A 223 19.57 5.04 9.03
CA PRO A 223 20.60 4.00 9.07
C PRO A 223 20.04 2.58 9.27
N PRO A 224 20.76 1.53 8.85
CA PRO A 224 20.39 0.15 9.15
C PRO A 224 20.24 -0.11 10.66
N GLY A 225 19.25 -0.92 11.05
CA GLY A 225 19.07 -1.33 12.46
C GLY A 225 18.33 -0.34 13.36
N SER A 226 18.12 0.91 12.92
CA SER A 226 17.34 1.88 13.69
C SER A 226 15.85 1.53 13.84
N THR A 227 15.34 0.61 13.01
CA THR A 227 14.00 0.02 13.14
C THR A 227 13.89 -0.99 14.28
N ARG A 228 15.01 -1.52 14.80
CA ARG A 228 15.04 -2.43 15.96
C ARG A 228 15.39 -1.73 17.29
N ASP A 229 16.15 -0.63 17.24
CA ASP A 229 16.76 -0.07 18.45
C ASP A 229 16.01 1.11 19.09
N ALA A 230 15.10 1.80 18.38
CA ALA A 230 14.26 2.84 18.97
C ALA A 230 13.13 2.28 19.89
N GLN A 231 12.87 0.97 19.79
CA GLN A 231 11.90 0.23 20.59
C GLN A 231 12.56 -0.67 21.68
N GLY A 232 13.90 -0.74 21.70
CA GLY A 232 14.65 -1.82 22.35
C GLY A 232 14.88 -1.71 23.86
N THR A 233 14.69 -0.54 24.50
CA THR A 233 15.08 -0.36 25.92
C THR A 233 13.94 -0.20 26.93
N ARG A 234 12.67 -0.35 26.54
CA ARG A 234 11.56 -0.53 27.50
C ARG A 234 10.53 -1.61 27.13
N GLU A 235 10.43 -2.05 25.88
CA GLU A 235 9.42 -3.03 25.46
C GLU A 235 9.90 -4.49 25.41
N ALA A 236 11.17 -4.79 25.68
CA ALA A 236 11.69 -6.17 25.68
C ALA A 236 11.05 -7.10 26.75
N ARG A 237 10.17 -6.56 27.62
CA ARG A 237 9.32 -7.34 28.52
C ARG A 237 7.86 -7.47 28.03
N ASP A 238 7.44 -6.62 27.09
CA ASP A 238 6.05 -6.47 26.60
C ASP A 238 5.85 -7.01 25.17
N VAL A 239 6.92 -7.24 24.38
CA VAL A 239 6.82 -7.83 23.02
C VAL A 239 6.37 -9.30 23.03
N ARG A 240 6.31 -9.95 24.20
CA ARG A 240 5.66 -11.26 24.33
C ARG A 240 4.12 -11.16 24.32
N GLU A 241 3.54 -9.97 24.39
CA GLU A 241 2.09 -9.73 24.46
C GLU A 241 1.50 -8.92 23.27
N ALA A 242 2.29 -8.39 22.33
CA ALA A 242 1.78 -7.55 21.24
C ALA A 242 1.39 -8.29 19.94
N ARG A 243 0.61 -9.37 20.06
CA ARG A 243 -0.13 -10.00 18.93
C ARG A 243 -1.54 -10.39 19.35
N GLU A 244 -2.15 -9.60 20.23
CA GLU A 244 -3.52 -9.85 20.66
C GLU A 244 -4.50 -9.57 19.53
N ALA A 245 -5.05 -10.65 18.97
CA ALA A 245 -6.35 -10.64 18.32
C ALA A 245 -7.37 -9.93 19.24
N PRO A 246 -8.42 -9.28 18.72
CA PRO A 246 -9.41 -8.62 19.58
C PRO A 246 -9.91 -9.59 20.67
N PRO A 247 -10.34 -9.08 21.85
CA PRO A 247 -10.68 -9.93 22.99
C PRO A 247 -11.65 -11.07 22.68
N SER A 248 -12.52 -10.92 21.67
CA SER A 248 -13.43 -11.95 21.17
C SER A 248 -12.71 -13.07 20.41
N ALA A 249 -11.83 -12.74 19.45
CA ALA A 249 -11.07 -13.72 18.66
C ALA A 249 -10.00 -14.42 19.50
N ALA A 250 -9.27 -13.69 20.36
CA ALA A 250 -8.31 -14.28 21.29
C ALA A 250 -9.02 -15.20 22.31
N ARG A 251 -10.24 -14.88 22.74
CA ARG A 251 -11.05 -15.74 23.62
C ARG A 251 -11.63 -16.94 22.88
N ALA A 252 -12.00 -16.81 21.61
CA ALA A 252 -12.50 -17.91 20.79
C ALA A 252 -11.40 -18.92 20.43
N ALA A 253 -10.15 -18.46 20.27
CA ALA A 253 -8.99 -19.31 20.02
C ALA A 253 -8.52 -20.10 21.27
N ARG A 254 -8.85 -19.66 22.50
CA ARG A 254 -8.49 -20.40 23.71
C ARG A 254 -9.26 -21.72 23.80
N GLY A 255 -8.53 -22.84 23.73
CA GLY A 255 -9.10 -24.17 23.91
C GLY A 255 -9.79 -24.74 22.67
N VAL A 256 -9.24 -24.48 21.47
CA VAL A 256 -9.66 -25.13 20.23
C VAL A 256 -9.29 -26.62 20.27
N THR A 257 -10.14 -27.42 20.88
CA THR A 257 -9.97 -28.88 21.00
C THR A 257 -10.92 -29.67 20.11
N ASP A 258 -11.93 -29.03 19.53
CA ASP A 258 -12.92 -29.64 18.65
C ASP A 258 -13.29 -28.74 17.46
N LEU A 259 -13.94 -29.33 16.46
CA LEU A 259 -14.36 -28.65 15.23
C LEU A 259 -15.22 -27.41 15.52
N ALA A 260 -16.15 -27.49 16.47
CA ALA A 260 -17.07 -26.40 16.74
C ALA A 260 -16.35 -25.19 17.33
N ALA A 261 -15.35 -25.41 18.20
CA ALA A 261 -14.48 -24.37 18.69
C ALA A 261 -13.61 -23.78 17.58
N ALA A 262 -13.05 -24.63 16.70
CA ALA A 262 -12.23 -24.19 15.57
C ALA A 262 -13.02 -23.31 14.59
N VAL A 263 -14.24 -23.72 14.24
CA VAL A 263 -15.15 -22.95 13.38
C VAL A 263 -15.48 -21.59 13.99
N ARG A 264 -15.83 -21.54 15.28
CA ARG A 264 -16.11 -20.25 15.95
C ARG A 264 -14.90 -19.33 15.98
N ALA A 265 -13.71 -19.88 16.21
CA ALA A 265 -12.47 -19.10 16.20
C ALA A 265 -12.17 -18.55 14.79
N ALA A 266 -12.35 -19.38 13.76
CA ALA A 266 -12.21 -18.98 12.37
C ALA A 266 -13.22 -17.90 11.96
N GLU A 267 -14.51 -18.08 12.26
CA GLU A 267 -15.55 -17.09 11.94
C GLU A 267 -15.30 -15.76 12.65
N ALA A 268 -14.93 -15.78 13.94
CA ALA A 268 -14.59 -14.57 14.68
C ALA A 268 -13.36 -13.85 14.10
N TRP A 269 -12.38 -14.60 13.61
CA TRP A 269 -11.20 -14.05 12.93
C TRP A 269 -11.57 -13.44 11.57
N LEU A 270 -12.35 -14.14 10.76
CA LEU A 270 -12.80 -13.65 9.46
C LEU A 270 -13.67 -12.40 9.60
N GLU A 271 -14.56 -12.35 10.59
CA GLU A 271 -15.37 -11.17 10.91
C GLU A 271 -14.49 -9.98 11.31
N TYR A 272 -13.45 -10.23 12.11
CA TYR A 272 -12.53 -9.18 12.51
C TYR A 272 -11.73 -8.60 11.33
N VAL A 273 -11.20 -9.47 10.46
CA VAL A 273 -10.31 -9.07 9.37
C VAL A 273 -11.07 -8.54 8.16
N HIS A 274 -12.19 -9.15 7.81
CA HIS A 274 -12.92 -8.89 6.56
C HIS A 274 -14.37 -8.42 6.78
N GLY A 275 -14.80 -8.25 8.02
CA GLY A 275 -16.22 -7.99 8.32
C GLY A 275 -17.09 -9.17 7.92
N ASP A 276 -18.29 -8.88 7.43
CA ASP A 276 -19.27 -9.89 7.01
C ASP A 276 -19.01 -10.50 5.62
N GLN A 277 -17.92 -10.11 4.95
CA GLN A 277 -17.69 -10.43 3.54
C GLN A 277 -17.25 -11.88 3.29
N VAL A 278 -16.56 -12.50 4.25
CA VAL A 278 -15.92 -13.82 4.08
C VAL A 278 -16.55 -14.86 4.99
N VAL A 279 -16.70 -16.08 4.47
CA VAL A 279 -17.24 -17.23 5.20
C VAL A 279 -16.42 -18.49 4.95
N LEU A 280 -16.52 -19.45 5.87
CA LEU A 280 -15.92 -20.77 5.70
C LEU A 280 -16.67 -21.58 4.63
N VAL A 281 -15.92 -22.37 3.88
CA VAL A 281 -16.44 -23.26 2.83
C VAL A 281 -16.39 -24.70 3.34
N GLU A 282 -17.57 -25.25 3.63
CA GLU A 282 -17.79 -26.65 4.02
C GLU A 282 -16.84 -27.16 5.13
N PRO A 283 -16.79 -26.51 6.31
CA PRO A 283 -15.96 -26.95 7.42
C PRO A 283 -16.37 -28.35 7.88
N SER A 284 -15.40 -29.23 8.13
CA SER A 284 -15.66 -30.62 8.52
C SER A 284 -14.58 -31.19 9.45
N PRO A 285 -14.83 -32.33 10.12
CA PRO A 285 -13.81 -33.00 10.93
C PRO A 285 -12.54 -33.39 10.14
N ALA A 286 -12.63 -33.54 8.81
CA ALA A 286 -11.49 -33.83 7.95
C ALA A 286 -10.52 -32.65 7.77
N ASP A 287 -10.88 -31.46 8.26
CA ASP A 287 -10.01 -30.28 8.26
C ASP A 287 -9.00 -30.28 9.41
N GLU A 288 -9.12 -31.22 10.34
CA GLU A 288 -8.24 -31.35 11.50
C GLU A 288 -6.84 -31.85 11.10
N THR A 289 -5.81 -31.20 11.65
CA THR A 289 -4.40 -31.62 11.52
C THR A 289 -3.75 -31.86 12.87
N ALA A 290 -2.46 -32.20 12.90
CA ALA A 290 -1.77 -32.47 14.16
C ALA A 290 -1.74 -31.23 15.06
N ARG A 291 -1.46 -30.05 14.49
CA ARG A 291 -1.31 -28.79 15.23
C ARG A 291 -2.51 -27.85 15.16
N GLY A 292 -3.46 -28.09 14.27
CA GLY A 292 -4.53 -27.12 14.00
C GLY A 292 -5.69 -27.67 13.21
N TRP A 293 -6.34 -26.74 12.52
CA TRP A 293 -7.39 -26.97 11.53
C TRP A 293 -7.07 -26.13 10.31
N LEU A 294 -7.24 -26.68 9.10
CA LEU A 294 -7.11 -25.95 7.84
C LEU A 294 -8.48 -25.82 7.17
N PHE A 295 -9.03 -24.61 7.18
CA PHE A 295 -10.30 -24.32 6.54
C PHE A 295 -10.11 -23.60 5.21
N ALA A 296 -10.95 -23.95 4.23
CA ALA A 296 -11.18 -23.10 3.08
C ALA A 296 -12.16 -21.98 3.47
N CYS A 297 -11.94 -20.77 2.94
CA CYS A 297 -12.85 -19.64 3.07
C CYS A 297 -12.97 -18.89 1.74
N ASN A 298 -14.08 -18.19 1.54
CA ASN A 298 -14.24 -17.34 0.37
C ASN A 298 -15.26 -16.23 0.62
N THR A 299 -15.37 -15.27 -0.31
CA THR A 299 -16.36 -14.22 -0.18
C THR A 299 -17.76 -14.76 -0.37
N ARG A 300 -18.73 -14.19 0.36
CA ARG A 300 -20.15 -14.49 0.15
C ARG A 300 -20.60 -14.19 -1.28
N ALA A 301 -20.06 -13.13 -1.88
CA ALA A 301 -20.37 -12.71 -3.24
C ALA A 301 -20.00 -13.81 -4.25
N PHE A 302 -18.76 -14.32 -4.18
CA PHE A 302 -18.32 -15.42 -5.03
C PHE A 302 -19.14 -16.69 -4.83
N LEU A 303 -19.46 -17.05 -3.58
CA LEU A 303 -20.27 -18.24 -3.31
C LEU A 303 -21.72 -18.10 -3.81
N ALA A 304 -22.21 -16.87 -3.97
CA ALA A 304 -23.56 -16.61 -4.45
C ALA A 304 -23.67 -16.64 -5.99
N ASP A 305 -22.69 -16.09 -6.71
CA ASP A 305 -22.77 -15.92 -8.17
C ASP A 305 -21.74 -16.73 -8.97
N GLY A 306 -20.74 -17.31 -8.31
CA GLY A 306 -19.66 -18.06 -8.94
C GLY A 306 -18.68 -17.21 -9.76
N ASN A 307 -18.76 -15.88 -9.71
CA ASN A 307 -17.92 -14.98 -10.50
C ASN A 307 -16.50 -14.90 -9.89
N PRO A 308 -15.45 -15.41 -10.56
CA PRO A 308 -14.10 -15.46 -10.00
C PRO A 308 -13.53 -14.09 -9.61
N GLN A 309 -14.02 -12.99 -10.18
CA GLN A 309 -13.58 -11.63 -9.79
C GLN A 309 -14.00 -11.24 -8.37
N HIS A 310 -15.00 -11.91 -7.81
CA HIS A 310 -15.43 -11.71 -6.44
C HIS A 310 -14.69 -12.63 -5.45
N ALA A 311 -13.88 -13.58 -5.92
CA ALA A 311 -13.25 -14.57 -5.05
C ALA A 311 -12.09 -13.98 -4.23
N MET A 312 -11.77 -14.66 -3.13
CA MET A 312 -10.53 -14.46 -2.38
C MET A 312 -9.33 -15.02 -3.14
N LEU A 313 -8.18 -14.35 -3.00
CA LEU A 313 -6.88 -14.94 -3.35
C LEU A 313 -6.39 -15.85 -2.22
N ASP A 314 -6.53 -15.38 -0.99
CA ASP A 314 -6.04 -16.01 0.24
C ASP A 314 -7.17 -16.79 0.93
N ALA A 315 -7.67 -17.81 0.23
CA ALA A 315 -8.85 -18.59 0.60
C ALA A 315 -8.58 -19.74 1.61
N ALA A 316 -7.45 -19.70 2.33
CA ALA A 316 -7.02 -20.73 3.27
C ALA A 316 -6.74 -20.10 4.63
N LEU A 317 -7.35 -20.66 5.67
CA LEU A 317 -7.22 -20.19 7.05
C LEU A 317 -6.84 -21.35 7.96
N VAL A 318 -5.71 -21.21 8.65
CA VAL A 318 -5.27 -22.14 9.69
C VAL A 318 -5.73 -21.64 11.05
N VAL A 319 -6.34 -22.53 11.85
CA VAL A 319 -6.69 -22.28 13.25
C VAL A 319 -5.84 -23.18 14.16
N PRO A 320 -4.86 -22.62 14.89
CA PRO A 320 -4.01 -23.39 15.79
C PRO A 320 -4.74 -23.94 17.02
N LYS A 321 -4.37 -25.16 17.45
CA LYS A 321 -4.89 -25.79 18.68
C LYS A 321 -4.27 -25.21 19.96
N ASP A 322 -3.09 -24.61 19.86
CA ASP A 322 -2.39 -23.97 20.98
C ASP A 322 -3.01 -22.63 21.40
N GLY A 323 -4.05 -22.18 20.68
CA GLY A 323 -4.79 -20.96 20.94
C GLY A 323 -4.09 -19.68 20.48
N SER A 324 -3.01 -19.81 19.69
CA SER A 324 -2.49 -18.69 18.91
C SER A 324 -3.49 -18.23 17.84
N ALA A 325 -3.28 -17.01 17.33
CA ALA A 325 -4.19 -16.40 16.38
C ALA A 325 -4.28 -17.21 15.07
N PRO A 326 -5.47 -17.33 14.46
CA PRO A 326 -5.60 -17.87 13.11
C PRO A 326 -4.77 -17.09 12.09
N PHE A 327 -4.31 -17.76 11.03
CA PHE A 327 -3.44 -17.15 10.02
C PHE A 327 -3.64 -17.76 8.62
N GLY A 328 -3.29 -17.02 7.57
CA GLY A 328 -3.36 -17.48 6.17
C GLY A 328 -2.12 -18.26 5.72
N LEU A 329 -2.16 -18.82 4.51
CA LEU A 329 -1.02 -19.52 3.88
C LEU A 329 -0.38 -18.66 2.78
N PRO A 330 0.95 -18.72 2.59
CA PRO A 330 1.62 -17.99 1.51
C PRO A 330 1.16 -18.47 0.13
N ASN A 331 0.91 -17.55 -0.80
CA ASN A 331 0.42 -17.87 -2.14
C ASN A 331 1.41 -18.66 -3.01
N SER A 332 2.71 -18.46 -2.78
CA SER A 332 3.78 -19.08 -3.58
C SER A 332 4.12 -20.50 -3.15
N ASP A 333 3.83 -20.87 -1.90
CA ASP A 333 4.16 -22.20 -1.37
C ASP A 333 3.22 -22.64 -0.24
N PRO A 334 1.90 -22.68 -0.46
CA PRO A 334 0.97 -22.84 0.64
C PRO A 334 1.12 -24.21 1.32
N TRP A 335 1.37 -25.26 0.54
CA TRP A 335 1.29 -26.64 1.02
C TRP A 335 2.56 -27.11 1.72
N ASP A 336 3.75 -26.84 1.16
CA ASP A 336 4.99 -27.19 1.86
C ASP A 336 5.19 -26.31 3.09
N TRP A 337 4.80 -25.03 3.04
CA TRP A 337 4.78 -24.17 4.22
C TRP A 337 3.87 -24.77 5.31
N PHE A 338 2.64 -25.17 4.95
CA PHE A 338 1.68 -25.74 5.89
C PHE A 338 2.17 -27.06 6.48
N ASP A 339 2.74 -27.95 5.67
CA ASP A 339 3.25 -29.24 6.13
C ASP A 339 4.43 -29.08 7.10
N ARG A 340 5.35 -28.15 6.82
CA ARG A 340 6.43 -27.79 7.75
C ARG A 340 5.89 -27.27 9.06
N TRP A 341 4.89 -26.39 9.01
CA TRP A 341 4.23 -25.91 10.22
C TRP A 341 3.59 -27.08 10.96
N ASP A 342 2.76 -27.91 10.34
CA ASP A 342 2.08 -29.03 11.03
C ASP A 342 3.06 -30.04 11.65
N GLN A 343 4.26 -30.20 11.06
CA GLN A 343 5.36 -31.02 11.58
C GLN A 343 6.13 -30.40 12.75
N GLY A 344 5.81 -29.17 13.16
CA GLY A 344 6.37 -28.53 14.35
C GLY A 344 7.31 -27.35 14.10
N ALA A 345 7.56 -26.97 12.84
CA ALA A 345 8.36 -25.78 12.55
C ALA A 345 7.69 -24.53 13.12
N GLN A 346 8.50 -23.61 13.68
CA GLN A 346 8.02 -22.38 14.29
C GLN A 346 8.24 -21.20 13.35
N PRO A 347 7.17 -20.54 12.85
CA PRO A 347 7.34 -19.40 11.94
C PRO A 347 8.22 -18.31 12.57
N GLY A 348 9.11 -17.72 11.76
CA GLY A 348 10.09 -16.72 12.21
C GLY A 348 11.37 -17.28 12.85
N THR A 349 11.51 -18.61 12.95
CA THR A 349 12.73 -19.28 13.44
C THR A 349 13.41 -20.06 12.32
N ASP A 350 14.74 -20.16 12.35
CA ASP A 350 15.56 -20.97 11.43
C ASP A 350 15.23 -20.76 9.93
N GLY A 351 14.92 -19.51 9.55
CA GLY A 351 14.57 -19.15 8.18
C GLY A 351 13.19 -19.63 7.73
N PHE A 352 12.34 -20.14 8.62
CA PHE A 352 10.95 -20.45 8.30
C PHE A 352 10.12 -19.16 8.22
N PRO A 353 9.53 -18.82 7.05
CA PRO A 353 8.82 -17.55 6.88
C PRO A 353 7.66 -17.39 7.86
N LEU A 354 7.40 -16.17 8.29
CA LEU A 354 6.16 -15.83 9.00
C LEU A 354 4.95 -16.09 8.08
N PRO A 355 3.78 -16.47 8.62
CA PRO A 355 2.58 -16.53 7.82
C PRO A 355 2.26 -15.15 7.23
N PRO A 356 1.69 -15.08 6.02
CA PRO A 356 1.34 -13.82 5.39
C PRO A 356 0.27 -13.08 6.18
N GLU A 357 0.25 -11.75 6.00
CA GLU A 357 -0.86 -10.93 6.46
C GLU A 357 -2.10 -11.20 5.59
N PRO A 358 -3.32 -11.04 6.15
CA PRO A 358 -4.52 -11.20 5.35
C PRO A 358 -4.62 -10.16 4.23
N GLY A 359 -4.80 -10.64 2.99
CA GLY A 359 -5.08 -9.78 1.85
C GLY A 359 -6.53 -9.25 1.82
N PRO A 360 -6.91 -8.49 0.78
CA PRO A 360 -8.29 -8.06 0.58
C PRO A 360 -9.23 -9.26 0.35
N ALA A 361 -10.46 -9.17 0.86
CA ALA A 361 -11.49 -10.21 0.64
C ALA A 361 -11.79 -10.43 -0.85
N ALA A 362 -11.94 -9.37 -1.64
CA ALA A 362 -12.03 -9.46 -3.10
C ALA A 362 -10.78 -8.82 -3.72
N TRP A 363 -9.86 -9.65 -4.20
CA TRP A 363 -8.52 -9.21 -4.63
C TRP A 363 -8.51 -8.54 -6.00
N PHE A 364 -9.44 -8.91 -6.89
CA PHE A 364 -9.36 -8.61 -8.32
C PHE A 364 -9.40 -7.09 -8.59
N ALA A 365 -10.46 -6.40 -8.16
CA ALA A 365 -10.61 -4.96 -8.38
C ALA A 365 -9.45 -4.11 -7.81
N PRO A 366 -9.04 -4.25 -6.52
CA PRO A 366 -7.95 -3.46 -5.98
C PRO A 366 -6.59 -3.75 -6.63
N THR A 367 -6.39 -4.96 -7.18
CA THR A 367 -5.16 -5.34 -7.88
C THR A 367 -5.14 -4.83 -9.32
N MET A 368 -6.27 -4.93 -10.04
CA MET A 368 -6.33 -4.53 -11.45
C MET A 368 -6.43 -3.02 -11.65
N SER A 369 -7.08 -2.29 -10.73
CA SER A 369 -7.24 -0.83 -10.82
C SER A 369 -5.93 -0.06 -11.07
N PRO A 370 -4.80 -0.35 -10.39
CA PRO A 370 -3.52 0.33 -10.67
C PRO A 370 -2.80 -0.19 -11.91
N LEU A 371 -3.11 -1.41 -12.39
CA LEU A 371 -2.44 -2.01 -13.54
C LEU A 371 -2.99 -1.51 -14.87
N GLY A 372 -4.30 -1.25 -14.95
CA GLY A 372 -4.95 -0.76 -16.14
C GLY A 372 -6.35 -1.36 -16.33
N ALA A 373 -7.05 -0.88 -17.36
CA ALA A 373 -8.38 -1.41 -17.69
C ALA A 373 -8.26 -2.87 -18.16
N VAL A 374 -9.02 -3.77 -17.52
CA VAL A 374 -9.10 -5.18 -17.92
C VAL A 374 -9.74 -5.27 -19.30
N LEU A 375 -9.04 -5.94 -20.22
CA LEU A 375 -9.46 -6.18 -21.60
C LEU A 375 -10.22 -7.50 -21.72
N SER A 376 -9.71 -8.55 -21.08
CA SER A 376 -10.28 -9.89 -21.13
C SER A 376 -9.84 -10.71 -19.92
N VAL A 377 -10.66 -11.71 -19.59
CA VAL A 377 -10.31 -12.80 -18.67
C VAL A 377 -10.59 -14.09 -19.42
N THR A 378 -9.57 -14.93 -19.60
CA THR A 378 -9.67 -16.20 -20.32
C THR A 378 -9.23 -17.35 -19.44
N ASP A 379 -10.01 -18.43 -19.44
CA ASP A 379 -9.79 -19.58 -18.57
C ASP A 379 -9.01 -20.66 -19.31
N TYR A 380 -8.00 -21.20 -18.64
CA TYR A 380 -7.17 -22.31 -19.10
C TYR A 380 -7.18 -23.43 -18.06
N THR A 381 -7.15 -24.67 -18.54
CA THR A 381 -7.12 -25.87 -17.71
C THR A 381 -5.69 -26.31 -17.35
N ASP A 382 -4.70 -25.88 -18.12
CA ASP A 382 -3.32 -26.33 -18.02
C ASP A 382 -2.32 -25.26 -18.50
N TRP A 383 -1.11 -25.33 -17.96
CA TRP A 383 -0.03 -24.38 -18.27
C TRP A 383 0.41 -24.45 -19.72
N GLN A 384 0.39 -25.63 -20.35
CA GLN A 384 0.86 -25.79 -21.72
C GLN A 384 0.03 -24.93 -22.68
N THR A 385 -1.29 -25.00 -22.57
CA THR A 385 -2.22 -24.23 -23.40
C THR A 385 -2.14 -22.73 -23.09
N LEU A 386 -1.99 -22.37 -21.80
CA LEU A 386 -1.83 -20.98 -21.40
C LEU A 386 -0.52 -20.36 -21.94
N VAL A 387 0.61 -21.06 -21.82
CA VAL A 387 1.91 -20.61 -22.30
C VAL A 387 1.94 -20.47 -23.83
N ALA A 388 1.28 -21.39 -24.54
CA ALA A 388 1.10 -21.28 -25.99
C ALA A 388 0.35 -19.98 -26.34
N GLY A 389 -0.79 -19.71 -25.67
CA GLY A 389 -1.57 -18.49 -25.88
C GLY A 389 -0.81 -17.20 -25.55
N LEU A 390 0.00 -17.21 -24.47
CA LEU A 390 0.86 -16.09 -24.11
C LEU A 390 1.94 -15.82 -25.16
N THR A 391 2.51 -16.86 -25.76
CA THR A 391 3.58 -16.74 -26.77
C THR A 391 3.06 -16.14 -28.09
N GLU A 392 1.77 -16.31 -28.39
CA GLU A 392 1.11 -15.71 -29.55
C GLU A 392 0.78 -14.22 -29.37
N MET A 393 0.91 -13.69 -28.16
CA MET A 393 0.64 -12.27 -27.91
C MET A 393 1.68 -11.36 -28.58
N PRO A 394 1.30 -10.12 -28.95
CA PRO A 394 2.25 -9.15 -29.48
C PRO A 394 3.37 -8.84 -28.47
N VAL A 395 4.59 -8.61 -28.96
CA VAL A 395 5.70 -8.09 -28.14
C VAL A 395 5.29 -6.78 -27.47
N GLY A 396 5.66 -6.63 -26.19
CA GLY A 396 5.26 -5.52 -25.33
C GLY A 396 3.98 -5.80 -24.53
N SER A 397 3.23 -6.86 -24.84
CA SER A 397 2.03 -7.23 -24.10
C SER A 397 2.36 -7.64 -22.66
N ARG A 398 1.50 -7.25 -21.73
CA ARG A 398 1.55 -7.64 -20.32
C ARG A 398 0.23 -8.25 -19.89
N SER A 399 0.27 -9.21 -18.98
CA SER A 399 -0.91 -9.88 -18.46
C SER A 399 -0.65 -10.39 -17.05
N VAL A 400 -1.73 -10.60 -16.29
CA VAL A 400 -1.68 -11.30 -15.01
C VAL A 400 -2.20 -12.71 -15.24
N VAL A 401 -1.48 -13.71 -14.75
CA VAL A 401 -1.95 -15.10 -14.67
C VAL A 401 -2.34 -15.36 -13.23
N TRP A 402 -3.61 -15.67 -13.00
CA TRP A 402 -4.11 -16.11 -11.70
C TRP A 402 -4.24 -17.62 -11.69
N VAL A 403 -3.35 -18.28 -10.94
CA VAL A 403 -3.37 -19.71 -10.66
C VAL A 403 -4.31 -19.95 -9.50
N ARG A 404 -5.34 -20.78 -9.68
CA ARG A 404 -6.27 -21.18 -8.62
C ARG A 404 -5.93 -22.58 -8.17
N ARG A 405 -5.82 -22.81 -6.86
CA ARG A 405 -5.47 -24.11 -6.30
C ARG A 405 -6.54 -24.66 -5.37
N ASN A 406 -6.70 -25.96 -5.41
CA ASN A 406 -7.53 -26.69 -4.48
C ASN A 406 -6.70 -27.16 -3.27
N ASP A 407 -7.33 -27.20 -2.10
CA ASP A 407 -6.84 -27.97 -0.97
C ASP A 407 -6.97 -29.48 -1.20
N ARG A 408 -6.51 -30.27 -0.21
CA ARG A 408 -6.59 -31.75 -0.22
C ARG A 408 -8.03 -32.29 -0.31
N ARG A 409 -9.04 -31.46 -0.04
CA ARG A 409 -10.46 -31.81 -0.11
C ARG A 409 -11.12 -31.37 -1.42
N GLY A 410 -10.38 -30.73 -2.33
CA GLY A 410 -10.88 -30.26 -3.62
C GLY A 410 -11.58 -28.88 -3.55
N ARG A 411 -11.50 -28.18 -2.43
CA ARG A 411 -12.04 -26.82 -2.28
C ARG A 411 -11.01 -25.82 -2.76
N GLU A 412 -11.42 -24.76 -3.44
CA GLU A 412 -10.51 -23.67 -3.75
C GLU A 412 -10.03 -23.01 -2.46
N SER A 413 -8.72 -22.83 -2.32
CA SER A 413 -8.15 -22.41 -1.04
C SER A 413 -6.95 -21.48 -1.17
N VAL A 414 -6.16 -21.52 -2.25
CA VAL A 414 -5.07 -20.55 -2.42
C VAL A 414 -4.91 -20.21 -3.88
N GLY A 415 -4.83 -18.91 -4.19
CA GLY A 415 -4.43 -18.42 -5.50
C GLY A 415 -2.97 -17.99 -5.53
N LEU A 416 -2.36 -17.96 -6.72
CA LEU A 416 -1.08 -17.28 -6.99
C LEU A 416 -1.27 -16.33 -8.16
N LEU A 417 -0.70 -15.13 -8.04
CA LEU A 417 -0.62 -14.18 -9.15
C LEU A 417 0.78 -14.22 -9.75
N CYS A 418 0.82 -14.32 -11.07
CA CYS A 418 2.05 -14.23 -11.85
C CYS A 418 1.92 -13.08 -12.85
N VAL A 419 3.02 -12.39 -13.14
CA VAL A 419 3.08 -11.44 -14.25
C VAL A 419 3.64 -12.16 -15.46
N ALA A 420 2.91 -12.08 -16.56
CA ALA A 420 3.35 -12.51 -17.88
C ALA A 420 3.69 -11.29 -18.74
N ALA A 421 4.83 -11.32 -19.41
CA ALA A 421 5.22 -10.29 -20.37
C ALA A 421 5.82 -10.93 -21.62
N GLN A 422 5.30 -10.56 -22.78
CA GLN A 422 5.92 -10.94 -24.05
C GLN A 422 6.99 -9.89 -24.39
N THR A 423 8.26 -10.30 -24.35
CA THR A 423 9.40 -9.41 -24.64
C THR A 423 9.99 -9.71 -26.01
N GLU A 424 10.91 -8.88 -26.49
CA GLU A 424 11.67 -9.17 -27.71
C GLU A 424 12.48 -10.47 -27.61
N ASN A 425 12.84 -10.87 -26.38
CA ASN A 425 13.59 -12.09 -26.09
C ASN A 425 12.68 -13.30 -25.79
N GLY A 426 11.36 -13.14 -25.92
CA GLY A 426 10.37 -14.17 -25.65
C GLY A 426 9.56 -13.93 -24.37
N LEU A 427 8.82 -14.97 -23.97
CA LEU A 427 7.89 -14.91 -22.83
C LEU A 427 8.65 -14.92 -21.51
N VAL A 428 8.28 -14.00 -20.63
CA VAL A 428 8.73 -13.96 -19.23
C VAL A 428 7.52 -14.17 -18.32
N LEU A 429 7.65 -15.10 -17.37
CA LEU A 429 6.66 -15.39 -16.34
C LEU A 429 7.32 -15.25 -14.96
N ILE A 430 6.79 -14.35 -14.13
CA ILE A 430 7.34 -14.04 -12.80
C ILE A 430 6.28 -14.31 -11.73
N ASP A 431 6.63 -15.08 -10.71
CA ASP A 431 5.88 -15.21 -9.47
C ASP A 431 6.05 -13.91 -8.68
N THR A 432 4.96 -13.16 -8.51
CA THR A 432 5.01 -11.84 -7.86
C THR A 432 5.28 -11.91 -6.36
N ALA A 433 5.02 -13.05 -5.72
CA ALA A 433 5.25 -13.23 -4.29
C ALA A 433 6.71 -13.58 -3.99
N ARG A 434 7.44 -14.21 -4.93
CA ARG A 434 8.86 -14.57 -4.77
C ARG A 434 9.83 -13.69 -5.56
N ASP A 435 9.34 -12.89 -6.52
CA ASP A 435 10.15 -12.17 -7.51
C ASP A 435 11.14 -13.11 -8.23
N ALA A 436 10.62 -14.25 -8.66
CA ALA A 436 11.39 -15.34 -9.28
C ALA A 436 10.62 -15.90 -10.49
N PRO A 437 11.30 -16.61 -11.41
CA PRO A 437 10.62 -17.35 -12.46
C PRO A 437 9.54 -18.27 -11.89
N VAL A 438 8.38 -18.32 -12.55
CA VAL A 438 7.26 -19.17 -12.11
C VAL A 438 7.65 -20.65 -12.22
N GLU A 439 7.40 -21.39 -11.14
CA GLU A 439 7.39 -22.84 -11.16
C GLU A 439 6.03 -23.32 -11.70
N LEU A 440 6.02 -24.01 -12.83
CA LEU A 440 4.79 -24.46 -13.50
C LEU A 440 4.20 -25.67 -12.78
N GLU A 441 3.48 -25.41 -11.69
CA GLU A 441 2.82 -26.42 -10.88
C GLU A 441 1.71 -27.14 -11.66
N THR A 442 1.64 -28.46 -11.56
CA THR A 442 0.55 -29.28 -12.12
C THR A 442 -0.38 -29.83 -11.06
N ASP A 443 0.12 -30.04 -9.85
CA ASP A 443 -0.61 -30.71 -8.78
C ASP A 443 -1.45 -29.70 -8.00
N GLY A 444 -2.74 -30.03 -7.79
CA GLY A 444 -3.66 -29.16 -7.04
C GLY A 444 -4.11 -27.91 -7.79
N VAL A 445 -3.66 -27.65 -9.02
CA VAL A 445 -4.17 -26.56 -9.85
C VAL A 445 -5.59 -26.85 -10.29
N ARG A 446 -6.50 -25.93 -9.97
CA ARG A 446 -7.92 -25.97 -10.33
C ARG A 446 -8.16 -25.38 -11.72
N SER A 447 -7.60 -24.20 -11.96
CA SER A 447 -7.67 -23.49 -13.24
C SER A 447 -6.65 -22.36 -13.26
N LEU A 448 -6.36 -21.86 -14.45
CA LEU A 448 -5.51 -20.70 -14.68
C LEU A 448 -6.35 -19.64 -15.39
N HIS A 449 -6.38 -18.42 -14.85
CA HIS A 449 -7.05 -17.29 -15.49
C HIS A 449 -6.01 -16.33 -16.06
N LEU A 450 -6.02 -16.16 -17.38
CA LEU A 450 -5.25 -15.12 -18.05
C LEU A 450 -6.05 -13.82 -18.08
N VAL A 451 -5.54 -12.80 -17.40
CA VAL A 451 -6.14 -11.47 -17.32
C VAL A 451 -5.30 -10.51 -18.15
N GLN A 452 -5.86 -10.08 -19.28
CA GLN A 452 -5.22 -9.07 -20.13
C GLN A 452 -5.69 -7.68 -19.73
N TYR A 453 -4.77 -6.72 -19.71
CA TYR A 453 -5.06 -5.34 -19.35
C TYR A 453 -4.30 -4.36 -20.26
N ARG A 454 -4.73 -3.10 -20.30
CA ARG A 454 -4.09 -2.03 -21.10
C ARG A 454 -2.89 -1.42 -20.44
#